data_AF-A0AAE9F302-F1
#
_entry.id   AF-A0AAE9F302-F1
#
_cell.length_a   1.000
_cell.length_b   1.000
_cell.length_c   1.000
_cell.angle_alpha   90.00
_cell.angle_beta   90.00
_cell.angle_gamma   90.00
#
_symmetry.space_group_name_H-M   'P 1'
#
loop_
_entity.id
_entity.type
_entity.pdbx_description
1 polymer ?
#
loop_
_entity_poly.entity_id
_entity_poly.type
_entity_poly.pdbx_seq_one_letter_code
_entity_poly.pdbx_strand_id
1 'polypeptide(L)'
;MGLNNVRGYFFMADDAIFNLWNSINFDFVHHLTGDSYENSTNWWKTEYGLESAKNILQTIQNTNDPKILETWKQFENGLKVNGFLKNNQTVINEMLSSRGRSVSDFFYIPSSAISYYSRIMRIFYEHKLFLEIAVNKFLKSIHHEM
;
A
#
# COMPACT_ATOMS: atom_id res chain seq x y z
N MET A 1 -20.08 19.21 7.51
CA MET A 1 -19.95 18.28 8.65
C MET A 1 -18.72 17.45 8.41
N GLY A 2 -17.63 17.76 9.11
CA GLY A 2 -16.39 16.96 9.08
C GLY A 2 -16.17 16.39 10.48
N LEU A 3 -15.64 15.17 10.56
CA LEU A 3 -15.20 14.61 11.83
C LEU A 3 -14.02 15.44 12.34
N ASN A 4 -14.13 15.98 13.55
CA ASN A 4 -13.06 16.76 14.21
C ASN A 4 -12.35 15.88 15.24
N ASN A 5 -11.04 16.11 15.47
CA ASN A 5 -10.21 15.38 16.44
C ASN A 5 -10.06 13.86 16.19
N VAL A 6 -10.08 13.43 14.93
CA VAL A 6 -9.82 12.03 14.56
C VAL A 6 -8.31 11.75 14.63
N ARG A 7 -7.91 10.69 15.35
CA ARG A 7 -6.49 10.25 15.43
C ARG A 7 -6.08 9.38 14.25
N GLY A 8 -6.99 8.54 13.77
CA GLY A 8 -6.81 7.69 12.60
C GLY A 8 -8.06 6.87 12.33
N TYR A 9 -7.95 5.94 11.41
CA TYR A 9 -9.06 5.12 10.94
C TYR A 9 -8.68 3.64 11.00
N PHE A 10 -9.61 2.81 11.45
CA PHE A 10 -9.54 1.38 11.26
C PHE A 10 -10.22 1.03 9.94
N PHE A 11 -9.52 0.29 9.09
CA PHE A 11 -10.09 -0.36 7.91
C PHE A 11 -10.33 -1.84 8.24
N MET A 12 -11.50 -2.35 7.88
CA MET A 12 -11.90 -3.72 8.14
C MET A 12 -12.66 -4.28 6.93
N ALA A 13 -12.31 -5.49 6.50
CA ALA A 13 -13.08 -6.29 5.56
C ALA A 13 -13.41 -7.64 6.20
N ASP A 14 -14.71 -8.00 6.13
CA ASP A 14 -15.32 -9.24 6.64
C ASP A 14 -15.12 -9.57 8.14
N ASP A 15 -15.95 -10.49 8.64
CA ASP A 15 -16.22 -10.85 10.05
C ASP A 15 -15.02 -10.81 11.01
N ALA A 16 -14.75 -9.65 11.63
CA ALA A 16 -13.67 -9.48 12.60
C ALA A 16 -14.18 -9.31 14.03
N ILE A 17 -13.52 -10.00 14.98
CA ILE A 17 -13.64 -9.74 16.41
C ILE A 17 -12.36 -9.06 16.88
N PHE A 18 -12.51 -7.86 17.44
CA PHE A 18 -11.40 -7.06 17.95
C PHE A 18 -10.89 -7.60 19.29
N ASN A 19 -9.70 -8.17 19.28
CA ASN A 19 -8.99 -8.59 20.49
C ASN A 19 -7.90 -7.55 20.83
N LEU A 20 -8.30 -6.37 21.30
CA LEU A 20 -7.40 -5.26 21.69
C LEU A 20 -6.73 -5.49 23.07
N TRP A 21 -6.24 -6.70 23.33
CA TRP A 21 -5.48 -7.01 24.55
C TRP A 21 -4.02 -6.53 24.44
N ASN A 22 -3.56 -6.24 23.22
CA ASN A 22 -2.25 -5.64 22.93
C ASN A 22 -2.39 -4.16 22.64
N SER A 23 -1.49 -3.34 23.20
CA SER A 23 -1.42 -1.91 22.89
C SER A 23 -1.01 -1.69 21.44
N ILE A 24 -1.76 -0.86 20.72
CA ILE A 24 -1.41 -0.40 19.36
C ILE A 24 -0.76 0.97 19.46
N ASN A 25 0.39 1.14 18.79
CA ASN A 25 1.00 2.44 18.62
C ASN A 25 0.26 3.23 17.52
N PHE A 26 -0.48 4.26 17.92
CA PHE A 26 -1.33 5.02 16.99
C PHE A 26 -0.57 6.08 16.19
N ASP A 27 0.75 6.20 16.36
CA ASP A 27 1.60 7.12 15.60
C ASP A 27 1.94 6.56 14.21
N PHE A 28 1.85 5.23 14.04
CA PHE A 28 2.22 4.54 12.81
C PHE A 28 1.07 3.72 12.22
N VAL A 29 1.23 3.29 10.96
CA VAL A 29 0.33 2.30 10.36
C VAL A 29 0.51 0.99 11.12
N HIS A 30 -0.58 0.35 11.49
CA HIS A 30 -0.53 -0.96 12.14
C HIS A 30 -1.27 -1.98 11.30
N HIS A 31 -0.61 -3.11 11.03
CA HIS A 31 -1.13 -4.17 10.17
C HIS A 31 -0.86 -5.54 10.81
N LEU A 32 -1.89 -6.38 10.94
CA LEU A 32 -1.83 -7.63 11.73
C LEU A 32 -0.65 -8.55 11.40
N THR A 33 -0.26 -8.57 10.13
CA THR A 33 0.75 -9.50 9.62
C THR A 33 1.84 -8.82 8.79
N GLY A 34 1.87 -7.48 8.76
CA GLY A 34 2.80 -6.71 7.92
C GLY A 34 2.79 -7.04 6.42
N ASP A 35 3.92 -6.82 5.74
CA ASP A 35 4.19 -7.19 4.34
C ASP A 35 4.42 -8.71 4.17
N SER A 36 3.41 -9.50 4.54
CA SER A 36 3.47 -10.96 4.56
C SER A 36 3.52 -11.58 3.14
N TYR A 37 3.75 -12.90 3.07
CA TYR A 37 3.68 -13.70 1.83
C TYR A 37 4.51 -13.18 0.63
N GLU A 38 5.73 -12.70 0.87
CA GLU A 38 6.60 -12.14 -0.16
C GLU A 38 6.85 -13.09 -1.35
N ASN A 39 6.89 -14.40 -1.11
CA ASN A 39 7.09 -15.40 -2.15
C ASN A 39 5.81 -15.80 -2.90
N SER A 40 4.65 -15.25 -2.55
CA SER A 40 3.39 -15.58 -3.21
C SER A 40 3.34 -14.97 -4.61
N THR A 41 2.97 -15.81 -5.58
CA THR A 41 2.69 -15.39 -6.96
C THR A 41 1.19 -15.46 -7.28
N ASN A 42 0.35 -15.68 -6.25
CA ASN A 42 -1.09 -15.68 -6.38
C ASN A 42 -1.55 -14.33 -6.94
N TRP A 43 -2.57 -14.35 -7.79
CA TRP A 43 -3.14 -13.16 -8.46
C TRP A 43 -2.22 -12.44 -9.45
N TRP A 44 -0.90 -12.58 -9.37
CA TRP A 44 0.06 -11.95 -10.28
C TRP A 44 -0.10 -12.39 -11.75
N LYS A 45 -0.47 -13.64 -12.00
CA LYS A 45 -0.73 -14.16 -13.35
C LYS A 45 -2.10 -13.76 -13.93
N THR A 46 -2.93 -13.10 -13.14
CA THR A 46 -4.26 -12.63 -13.58
C THR A 46 -4.17 -11.19 -14.11
N GLU A 47 -5.24 -10.72 -14.75
CA GLU A 47 -5.35 -9.32 -15.21
C GLU A 47 -5.20 -8.31 -14.05
N TYR A 48 -5.58 -8.70 -12.83
CA TYR A 48 -5.52 -7.87 -11.61
C TYR A 48 -4.13 -7.79 -10.98
N GLY A 49 -3.13 -8.46 -11.57
CA GLY A 49 -1.76 -8.52 -11.07
C GLY A 49 -0.78 -7.78 -11.98
N LEU A 50 -0.02 -8.54 -12.77
CA LEU A 50 1.05 -8.01 -13.62
C LEU A 50 0.53 -7.00 -14.66
N GLU A 51 -0.64 -7.25 -15.24
CA GLU A 51 -1.20 -6.35 -16.26
C GLU A 51 -1.64 -5.01 -15.65
N SER A 52 -2.37 -5.05 -14.53
CA SER A 52 -2.64 -3.85 -13.72
C SER A 52 -1.37 -3.09 -13.32
N ALA A 53 -0.31 -3.79 -12.88
CA ALA A 53 0.96 -3.16 -12.51
C ALA A 53 1.63 -2.44 -13.70
N LYS A 54 1.61 -3.05 -14.90
CA LYS A 54 2.09 -2.40 -16.13
C LYS A 54 1.25 -1.16 -16.47
N ASN A 55 -0.08 -1.27 -16.37
CA ASN A 55 -0.98 -0.15 -16.66
C ASN A 55 -0.73 1.03 -15.71
N ILE A 56 -0.50 0.78 -14.42
CA ILE A 56 -0.10 1.81 -13.46
C ILE A 56 1.17 2.52 -13.94
N LEU A 57 2.22 1.76 -14.27
CA LEU A 57 3.48 2.34 -14.72
C LEU A 57 3.33 3.17 -16.00
N GLN A 58 2.52 2.72 -16.95
CA GLN A 58 2.21 3.48 -18.17
C GLN A 58 1.48 4.79 -17.83
N THR A 59 0.49 4.76 -16.94
CA THR A 59 -0.22 5.98 -16.51
C THR A 59 0.71 6.95 -15.80
N ILE A 60 1.60 6.47 -14.93
CA ILE A 60 2.60 7.31 -14.24
C ILE A 60 3.57 7.95 -15.24
N GLN A 61 3.98 7.23 -16.28
CA GLN A 61 4.89 7.78 -17.30
C GLN A 61 4.22 8.83 -18.20
N ASN A 62 2.91 8.72 -18.42
CA ASN A 62 2.17 9.56 -19.37
C ASN A 62 1.36 10.69 -18.69
N THR A 63 1.26 10.71 -17.37
CA THR A 63 0.48 11.71 -16.65
C THR A 63 1.24 13.02 -16.46
N ASN A 64 0.50 14.13 -16.53
CA ASN A 64 0.97 15.45 -16.13
C ASN A 64 0.30 15.94 -14.84
N ASP A 65 -0.49 15.09 -14.17
CA ASP A 65 -1.14 15.46 -12.92
C ASP A 65 -0.09 15.57 -11.79
N PRO A 66 0.15 16.77 -11.23
CA PRO A 66 1.14 16.96 -10.19
C PRO A 66 0.83 16.15 -8.92
N LYS A 67 -0.44 15.88 -8.61
CA LYS A 67 -0.82 15.09 -7.43
C LYS A 67 -0.44 13.62 -7.60
N ILE A 68 -0.61 13.07 -8.80
CA ILE A 68 -0.23 11.68 -9.09
C ILE A 68 1.30 11.55 -9.03
N LEU A 69 2.03 12.49 -9.64
CA LEU A 69 3.49 12.50 -9.62
C LEU A 69 4.06 12.68 -8.20
N GLU A 70 3.48 13.58 -7.40
CA GLU A 70 3.87 13.76 -5.99
C GLU A 70 3.64 12.48 -5.18
N THR A 71 2.46 11.85 -5.35
CA THR A 71 2.12 10.60 -4.66
C THR A 71 3.08 9.47 -5.06
N TRP A 72 3.39 9.36 -6.35
CA TRP A 72 4.33 8.36 -6.85
C TRP A 72 5.75 8.57 -6.33
N LYS A 73 6.20 9.83 -6.27
CA LYS A 73 7.50 10.18 -5.68
C LYS A 73 7.56 9.84 -4.19
N GLN A 74 6.48 10.08 -3.45
CA GLN A 74 6.38 9.67 -2.04
C GLN A 74 6.46 8.14 -1.90
N PHE A 75 5.79 7.40 -2.78
CA PHE A 75 5.84 5.94 -2.83
C PHE A 75 7.25 5.41 -3.09
N GLU A 76 7.92 5.91 -4.12
CA GLU A 76 9.30 5.53 -4.45
C GLU A 76 10.28 5.84 -3.31
N ASN A 77 10.18 7.04 -2.72
CA ASN A 77 11.02 7.41 -1.58
C ASN A 77 10.75 6.51 -0.36
N GLY A 78 9.48 6.18 -0.12
CA GLY A 78 9.08 5.27 0.95
C GLY A 78 9.70 3.89 0.80
N LEU A 79 9.64 3.30 -0.39
CA LEU A 79 10.28 2.01 -0.67
C LEU A 79 11.79 2.05 -0.45
N LYS A 80 12.44 3.17 -0.78
CA LYS A 80 13.87 3.37 -0.56
C LYS A 80 14.22 3.46 0.93
N VAL A 81 13.50 4.30 1.67
CA VAL A 81 13.74 4.52 3.11
C VAL A 81 13.51 3.24 3.91
N ASN A 82 12.51 2.45 3.52
CA ASN A 82 12.19 1.19 4.18
C ASN A 82 13.04 -0.01 3.71
N GLY A 83 14.00 0.20 2.80
CA GLY A 83 14.95 -0.83 2.38
C GLY A 83 14.46 -1.81 1.30
N PHE A 84 13.31 -1.55 0.67
CA PHE A 84 12.76 -2.38 -0.41
C PHE A 84 13.34 -2.05 -1.80
N LEU A 85 13.95 -0.88 -1.97
CA LEU A 85 14.75 -0.56 -3.15
C LEU A 85 16.25 -0.63 -2.82
N LYS A 86 16.92 -1.69 -3.27
CA LYS A 86 18.39 -1.78 -3.23
C LYS A 86 19.01 -0.89 -4.32
N ASN A 87 20.31 -0.57 -4.22
CA ASN A 87 21.00 0.38 -5.10
C ASN A 87 20.84 0.15 -6.63
N ASN A 88 20.53 -1.07 -7.07
CA ASN A 88 20.32 -1.42 -8.48
C ASN A 88 18.85 -1.69 -8.85
N GLN A 89 17.91 -1.52 -7.92
CA GLN A 89 16.49 -1.74 -8.12
C GLN A 89 15.75 -0.42 -8.21
N THR A 90 14.86 -0.30 -9.18
CA THR A 90 13.97 0.84 -9.35
C THR A 90 12.57 0.52 -8.87
N VAL A 91 11.73 1.55 -8.67
CA VAL A 91 10.30 1.37 -8.40
C VAL A 91 9.62 0.52 -9.47
N ILE A 92 10.08 0.58 -10.73
CA ILE A 92 9.60 -0.27 -11.83
C ILE A 92 9.91 -1.74 -11.55
N ASN A 93 11.12 -2.06 -11.10
CA ASN A 93 11.48 -3.43 -10.76
C ASN A 93 10.62 -3.98 -9.62
N GLU A 94 10.32 -3.17 -8.60
CA GLU A 94 9.47 -3.58 -7.49
C GLU A 94 8.01 -3.76 -7.91
N MET A 95 7.49 -2.87 -8.76
CA MET A 95 6.13 -3.01 -9.29
C MET A 95 5.95 -4.26 -10.16
N LEU A 96 7.00 -4.66 -10.89
CA LEU A 96 6.97 -5.80 -11.81
C LEU A 96 7.52 -7.10 -11.21
N SER A 97 7.90 -7.10 -9.92
CA SER A 97 8.56 -8.24 -9.25
C SER A 97 7.71 -9.52 -9.24
N SER A 98 6.41 -9.40 -9.56
CA SER A 98 5.44 -10.50 -9.66
C SER A 98 5.35 -11.33 -8.37
N ARG A 99 5.57 -10.66 -7.24
CA ARG A 99 5.73 -11.25 -5.91
C ARG A 99 5.15 -10.33 -4.84
N GLY A 100 4.70 -10.96 -3.75
CA GLY A 100 4.17 -10.31 -2.56
C GLY A 100 2.67 -10.07 -2.60
N ARG A 101 2.01 -10.31 -1.46
CA ARG A 101 0.61 -9.97 -1.17
C ARG A 101 0.45 -9.86 0.35
N SER A 102 -0.33 -8.92 0.85
CA SER A 102 -0.61 -8.78 2.29
C SER A 102 -2.09 -8.99 2.54
N VAL A 103 -2.43 -9.58 3.68
CA VAL A 103 -3.83 -9.74 4.12
C VAL A 103 -4.50 -8.37 4.10
N SER A 104 -5.67 -8.23 3.49
CA SER A 104 -6.33 -6.93 3.34
C SER A 104 -7.40 -6.65 4.40
N ASP A 105 -7.59 -7.56 5.34
CA ASP A 105 -8.81 -7.63 6.15
C ASP A 105 -8.80 -6.62 7.30
N PHE A 106 -7.63 -6.23 7.82
CA PHE A 106 -7.57 -5.30 8.94
C PHE A 106 -6.26 -4.52 9.06
N PHE A 107 -6.36 -3.19 9.15
CA PHE A 107 -5.25 -2.32 9.50
C PHE A 107 -5.71 -0.96 10.03
N TYR A 108 -4.87 -0.34 10.85
CA TYR A 108 -5.03 1.03 11.33
C TYR A 108 -4.15 1.99 10.53
N ILE A 109 -4.73 3.11 10.11
CA ILE A 109 -4.00 4.18 9.41
C ILE A 109 -4.09 5.47 10.24
N PRO A 110 -2.96 6.02 10.69
CA PRO A 110 -2.96 7.29 11.41
C PRO A 110 -3.33 8.43 10.47
N SER A 111 -3.86 9.52 11.03
CA SER A 111 -4.24 10.71 10.25
C SER A 111 -3.06 11.35 9.52
N SER A 112 -1.83 11.17 10.01
CA SER A 112 -0.60 11.57 9.32
C SER A 112 -0.39 10.83 7.99
N ALA A 113 -0.88 9.60 7.86
CA ALA A 113 -0.70 8.75 6.70
C ALA A 113 -1.94 8.68 5.78
N ILE A 114 -3.11 9.14 6.24
CA ILE A 114 -4.39 8.92 5.52
C ILE A 114 -4.44 9.59 4.15
N SER A 115 -3.87 10.81 4.02
CA SER A 115 -3.80 11.49 2.72
C SER A 115 -2.95 10.69 1.74
N TYR A 116 -1.80 10.18 2.17
CA TYR A 116 -0.95 9.35 1.32
C TYR A 116 -1.64 8.03 0.94
N TYR A 117 -2.15 7.29 1.94
CA TYR A 117 -2.89 6.05 1.74
C TYR A 117 -4.03 6.21 0.72
N SER A 118 -4.89 7.22 0.91
CA SER A 118 -6.03 7.43 0.02
C SER A 118 -5.62 7.70 -1.42
N ARG A 119 -4.54 8.45 -1.65
CA ARG A 119 -4.04 8.76 -2.99
C ARG A 119 -3.41 7.55 -3.66
N ILE A 120 -2.51 6.83 -2.97
CA ILE A 120 -1.82 5.68 -3.57
C ILE A 120 -2.77 4.50 -3.80
N MET A 121 -3.68 4.23 -2.86
CA MET A 121 -4.69 3.18 -3.03
C MET A 121 -5.68 3.53 -4.13
N ARG A 122 -5.99 4.81 -4.35
CA ARG A 122 -6.82 5.24 -5.49
C ARG A 122 -6.13 4.97 -6.82
N ILE A 123 -4.83 5.25 -6.95
CA ILE A 123 -4.06 4.91 -8.15
C ILE A 123 -4.13 3.40 -8.42
N PHE A 124 -3.93 2.58 -7.39
CA PHE A 124 -3.99 1.13 -7.50
C PHE A 124 -5.39 0.63 -7.88
N TYR A 125 -6.43 1.17 -7.25
CA TYR A 125 -7.83 0.83 -7.49
C TYR A 125 -8.28 1.19 -8.92
N GLU A 126 -7.95 2.39 -9.41
CA GLU A 126 -8.32 2.84 -10.76
C GLU A 126 -7.75 1.93 -11.87
N HIS A 127 -6.63 1.26 -11.58
CA HIS A 127 -6.00 0.29 -12.47
C HIS A 127 -6.32 -1.17 -12.12
N LYS A 128 -7.28 -1.39 -11.22
CA LYS A 128 -7.77 -2.71 -10.80
C LYS A 128 -6.68 -3.62 -10.20
N LEU A 129 -5.63 -3.06 -9.62
CA LEU A 129 -4.62 -3.86 -8.93
C LEU A 129 -5.29 -4.58 -7.76
N PHE A 130 -5.09 -5.90 -7.69
CA PHE A 130 -5.71 -6.73 -6.66
C PHE A 130 -5.38 -6.22 -5.26
N LEU A 131 -6.38 -6.18 -4.37
CA LEU A 131 -6.30 -5.45 -3.10
C LEU A 131 -5.11 -5.91 -2.24
N GLU A 132 -4.88 -7.22 -2.10
CA GLU A 132 -3.77 -7.72 -1.29
C GLU A 132 -2.39 -7.36 -1.88
N ILE A 133 -2.29 -7.25 -3.21
CA ILE A 133 -1.07 -6.76 -3.88
C ILE A 133 -0.91 -5.26 -3.59
N ALA A 134 -1.98 -4.49 -3.72
CA ALA A 134 -2.00 -3.06 -3.45
C ALA A 134 -1.60 -2.74 -1.99
N VAL A 135 -2.16 -3.47 -1.02
CA VAL A 135 -1.81 -3.35 0.40
C VAL A 135 -0.35 -3.71 0.63
N ASN A 136 0.16 -4.79 0.03
CA ASN A 136 1.58 -5.13 0.14
C ASN A 136 2.50 -4.00 -0.36
N LYS A 137 2.20 -3.42 -1.53
CA LYS A 137 2.96 -2.28 -2.05
C LYS A 137 2.89 -1.08 -1.12
N PHE A 138 1.70 -0.76 -0.60
CA PHE A 138 1.54 0.31 0.38
C PHE A 138 2.39 0.08 1.64
N LEU A 139 2.32 -1.10 2.26
CA LEU A 139 3.07 -1.42 3.47
C LEU A 139 4.58 -1.34 3.26
N LYS A 140 5.09 -1.78 2.11
CA LYS A 140 6.52 -1.62 1.78
C LYS A 140 6.94 -0.15 1.67
N SER A 141 6.02 0.72 1.28
CA SER A 141 6.28 2.15 1.07
C SER A 141 6.11 3.03 2.31
N ILE A 142 5.63 2.49 3.43
CA ILE A 142 5.42 3.25 4.66
C ILE A 142 5.94 2.49 5.88
N HIS A 143 6.46 3.21 6.87
CA HIS A 143 6.77 2.58 8.14
C HIS A 143 5.48 2.04 8.78
N HIS A 144 5.49 0.77 9.14
CA HIS A 144 4.36 0.11 9.76
C HIS A 144 4.84 -0.83 10.89
N GLU A 145 3.96 -1.06 11.85
CA GLU A 145 4.16 -1.97 12.96
C GLU A 145 3.17 -3.16 12.87
N MET A 146 3.54 -4.27 13.52
CA MET A 146 2.71 -5.47 13.70
C MET A 146 2.18 -5.57 15.12
#